data_AF-A0A0F8UI62-F1
#
_entry.id   AF-A0A0F8UI62-F1
#
_cell.length_a   1.000
_cell.length_b   1.000
_cell.length_c   1.000
_cell.angle_alpha   90.00
_cell.angle_beta   90.00
_cell.angle_gamma   90.00
#
_symmetry.space_group_name_H-M   'P 1'
#
loop_
_entity.id
_entity.type
_entity.pdbx_description
1 polymer ?
#
loop_
_entity_poly.entity_id
_entity_poly.type
_entity_poly.pdbx_seq_one_letter_code
_entity_poly.pdbx_strand_id
1 'polypeptide(L)'
;MDNQGSSDPACPFCPFSDPDSNFVAEHVQYCHPENELHVEPGSNIPAAPMPIPGNQEAAVLGKGPFINQQVSKQSDHPRDHKAIYSNPAPSANIKRLGRSELGPYAYEKRMPSWLLRMLEKGPAATKLNTITTDGKLFKCEVIENQTANVIPALSQLCEQDKSVQRAFFCSAAVHHVTKMPREGGFCGYRNIQMLISYIRQSQSLGYEHFPSLPSIFQLQDMIERAWDMGFNSEGRQETGGIKGTRKYIGTSEAQALLLSLDIQCKATSISKTNEMTAYNNLLSHIAAYFRSACPLDTDKKVILTSLPPIYFQHQGHSLTIVGFEIRDDGSANLLVFDPFNKAPSAVLNTAGAKPKHTEPARLLKAYRRDVNYLQKHKTFELLQLTVPGITPEP
;
A
#
# COMPACT_ATOMS: atom_id res chain seq x y z
N MET A 1 -43.47 4.72 -13.35
CA MET A 1 -42.51 4.51 -12.24
C MET A 1 -42.25 3.03 -12.22
N ASP A 2 -41.07 2.60 -12.68
CA ASP A 2 -40.46 1.32 -12.31
C ASP A 2 -38.95 1.48 -12.52
N ASN A 3 -38.23 1.45 -11.41
CA ASN A 3 -36.81 1.75 -11.29
C ASN A 3 -36.03 0.44 -11.56
N GLN A 4 -35.59 0.21 -12.80
CA GLN A 4 -34.67 -0.88 -13.10
C GLN A 4 -33.28 -0.50 -12.57
N GLY A 5 -32.90 -1.14 -11.47
CA GLY A 5 -31.57 -1.02 -10.88
C GLY A 5 -30.51 -1.52 -11.85
N SER A 6 -29.88 -0.59 -12.55
CA SER A 6 -28.65 -0.80 -13.29
C SER A 6 -27.53 -1.07 -12.29
N SER A 7 -27.21 -2.34 -12.04
CA SER A 7 -26.00 -2.71 -11.33
C SER A 7 -24.79 -2.45 -12.21
N ASP A 8 -23.84 -1.66 -11.73
CA ASP A 8 -22.59 -1.38 -12.46
C ASP A 8 -21.88 -2.69 -12.85
N PRO A 9 -21.27 -2.76 -14.05
CA PRO A 9 -20.41 -3.86 -14.44
C PRO A 9 -19.37 -4.18 -13.37
N ALA A 10 -19.26 -5.45 -12.99
CA ALA A 10 -18.35 -5.90 -11.95
C ALA A 10 -17.38 -6.95 -12.49
N CYS A 11 -16.15 -6.93 -12.00
CA CYS A 11 -15.16 -7.96 -12.25
C CYS A 11 -15.66 -9.28 -11.65
N PRO A 12 -15.65 -10.39 -12.41
CA PRO A 12 -16.12 -11.68 -11.91
C PRO A 12 -15.13 -12.37 -10.95
N PHE A 13 -13.91 -11.84 -10.80
CA PHE A 13 -12.81 -12.48 -10.08
C PHE A 13 -12.40 -11.75 -8.79
N CYS A 14 -12.89 -10.53 -8.59
CA CYS A 14 -12.66 -9.76 -7.36
C CYS A 14 -13.75 -8.68 -7.17
N PRO A 15 -13.82 -8.03 -6.00
CA PRO A 15 -14.86 -7.02 -5.70
C PRO A 15 -14.78 -5.70 -6.49
N PHE A 16 -14.01 -5.64 -7.58
CA PHE A 16 -13.87 -4.45 -8.42
C PHE A 16 -15.11 -4.25 -9.31
N SER A 17 -15.64 -3.03 -9.40
CA SER A 17 -16.73 -2.65 -10.32
C SER A 17 -16.50 -1.24 -10.85
N ASP A 18 -16.88 -1.00 -12.10
CA ASP A 18 -16.79 0.31 -12.75
C ASP A 18 -18.00 0.46 -13.71
N PRO A 19 -18.67 1.63 -13.76
CA PRO A 19 -19.75 1.90 -14.71
C PRO A 19 -19.34 1.70 -16.18
N ASP A 20 -18.04 1.84 -16.49
CA ASP A 20 -17.49 1.57 -17.82
C ASP A 20 -17.06 0.09 -17.96
N SER A 21 -17.83 -0.66 -18.75
CA SER A 21 -17.57 -2.07 -19.02
C SER A 21 -16.22 -2.34 -19.71
N ASN A 22 -15.68 -1.38 -20.48
CA ASN A 22 -14.35 -1.52 -21.07
C ASN A 22 -13.26 -1.47 -19.99
N PHE A 23 -13.45 -0.66 -18.96
CA PHE A 23 -12.51 -0.57 -17.85
C PHE A 23 -12.54 -1.82 -16.97
N VAL A 24 -13.72 -2.44 -16.82
CA VAL A 24 -13.85 -3.77 -16.19
C VAL A 24 -13.17 -4.85 -17.05
N ALA A 25 -13.28 -4.78 -18.38
CA ALA A 25 -12.61 -5.72 -19.29
C ALA A 25 -11.09 -5.57 -19.26
N GLU A 26 -10.55 -4.34 -19.29
CA GLU A 26 -9.13 -4.07 -19.11
C GLU A 26 -8.65 -4.54 -17.73
N HIS A 27 -9.41 -4.26 -16.65
CA HIS A 27 -9.13 -4.78 -15.33
C HIS A 27 -9.05 -6.31 -15.32
N VAL A 28 -9.98 -7.01 -15.99
CA VAL A 28 -9.94 -8.46 -16.13
C VAL A 28 -8.67 -8.91 -16.86
N GLN A 29 -8.35 -8.28 -18.00
CA GLN A 29 -7.18 -8.61 -18.80
C GLN A 29 -5.86 -8.42 -18.06
N TYR A 30 -5.72 -7.32 -17.31
CA TYR A 30 -4.46 -6.97 -16.64
C TYR A 30 -4.33 -7.57 -15.22
N CYS A 31 -5.44 -7.72 -14.51
CA CYS A 31 -5.42 -8.23 -13.13
C CYS A 31 -5.70 -9.73 -13.02
N HIS A 32 -6.41 -10.31 -14.00
CA HIS A 32 -6.81 -11.74 -14.05
C HIS A 32 -6.46 -12.41 -15.40
N PRO A 33 -5.21 -12.33 -15.88
CA PRO A 33 -4.81 -12.84 -17.20
C PRO A 33 -4.87 -14.37 -17.36
N GLU A 34 -5.23 -15.11 -16.31
CA GLU A 34 -5.34 -16.57 -16.35
C GLU A 34 -6.74 -17.05 -16.75
N ASN A 35 -7.72 -16.15 -16.86
CA ASN A 35 -9.12 -16.46 -17.17
C ASN A 35 -9.55 -16.06 -18.59
N GLU A 36 -8.60 -15.71 -19.47
CA GLU A 36 -8.83 -15.69 -20.91
C GLU A 36 -9.04 -17.14 -21.39
N LEU A 37 -10.26 -17.64 -21.27
CA LEU A 37 -10.65 -18.88 -21.92
C LEU A 37 -10.68 -18.65 -23.43
N HIS A 38 -9.87 -19.44 -24.12
CA HIS A 38 -9.98 -19.78 -25.54
C HIS A 38 -11.44 -19.77 -26.02
N VAL A 39 -11.76 -18.81 -26.90
CA VAL A 39 -12.97 -18.88 -27.73
C VAL A 39 -12.62 -19.75 -28.94
N GLU A 40 -12.77 -21.07 -28.79
CA GLU A 40 -12.90 -21.97 -29.94
C GLU A 40 -14.39 -22.08 -30.31
N PRO A 41 -14.77 -22.00 -31.60
CA PRO A 41 -16.16 -21.97 -32.00
C PRO A 41 -16.75 -23.39 -32.05
N GLY A 42 -17.74 -23.63 -31.19
CA GLY A 42 -18.77 -24.65 -31.40
C GLY A 42 -18.66 -25.91 -30.55
N SER A 43 -19.54 -26.02 -29.54
CA SER A 43 -20.32 -27.24 -29.27
C SER A 43 -21.34 -26.99 -28.15
N ASN A 44 -22.61 -27.26 -28.48
CA ASN A 44 -23.76 -27.24 -27.58
C ASN A 44 -23.65 -28.33 -26.50
N ILE A 45 -23.71 -27.97 -25.20
CA ILE A 45 -24.22 -28.84 -24.11
C ILE A 45 -24.91 -27.96 -23.04
N PRO A 46 -26.09 -28.33 -22.48
CA PRO A 46 -26.96 -27.42 -21.74
C PRO A 46 -26.63 -27.27 -20.25
N ALA A 47 -27.02 -26.13 -19.70
CA ALA A 47 -26.88 -25.74 -18.30
C ALA A 47 -27.70 -26.64 -17.36
N ALA A 48 -27.09 -27.06 -16.26
CA ALA A 48 -27.79 -27.62 -15.09
C ALA A 48 -27.87 -26.56 -13.98
N PRO A 49 -29.04 -26.35 -13.35
CA PRO A 49 -29.20 -25.36 -12.30
C PRO A 49 -28.71 -25.89 -10.96
N MET A 50 -27.96 -25.06 -10.22
CA MET A 50 -27.62 -25.31 -8.82
C MET A 50 -28.57 -24.52 -7.90
N PRO A 51 -28.86 -25.02 -6.69
CA PRO A 51 -30.05 -24.67 -5.94
C PRO A 51 -29.87 -23.43 -5.05
N ILE A 52 -30.99 -22.75 -4.83
CA ILE A 52 -31.19 -21.68 -3.85
C ILE A 52 -31.35 -22.31 -2.46
N PRO A 53 -30.60 -21.89 -1.42
CA PRO A 53 -31.04 -22.06 -0.04
C PRO A 53 -31.79 -20.81 0.41
N GLY A 54 -33.04 -21.02 0.83
CA GLY A 54 -33.94 -19.99 1.34
C GLY A 54 -33.55 -19.42 2.70
N ASN A 55 -34.22 -18.30 2.99
CA ASN A 55 -34.24 -17.56 4.24
C ASN A 55 -34.36 -18.43 5.48
N GLN A 56 -33.56 -18.13 6.51
CA GLN A 56 -34.06 -18.02 7.88
C GLN A 56 -33.17 -17.12 8.76
N GLU A 57 -33.84 -16.10 9.28
CA GLU A 57 -33.70 -15.39 10.57
C GLU A 57 -32.43 -14.61 10.95
N ALA A 58 -32.73 -13.39 11.39
CA ALA A 58 -31.83 -12.39 11.94
C ALA A 58 -31.20 -12.83 13.27
N ALA A 59 -29.88 -12.64 13.38
CA ALA A 59 -29.20 -12.58 14.67
C ALA A 59 -28.40 -11.28 14.76
N VAL A 60 -28.77 -10.50 15.76
CA VAL A 60 -28.20 -9.23 16.18
C VAL A 60 -26.88 -9.46 16.94
N LEU A 61 -25.90 -8.58 16.67
CA LEU A 61 -24.74 -8.22 17.49
C LEU A 61 -23.61 -9.25 17.72
N GLY A 62 -22.40 -8.85 17.32
CA GLY A 62 -21.14 -9.44 17.78
C GLY A 62 -19.97 -8.48 17.55
N LYS A 63 -19.73 -7.58 18.51
CA LYS A 63 -18.58 -6.68 18.58
C LYS A 63 -17.28 -7.51 18.65
N GLY A 64 -16.33 -7.27 17.73
CA GLY A 64 -14.94 -7.71 17.89
C GLY A 64 -14.13 -6.65 18.66
N PRO A 65 -13.18 -7.04 19.53
CA PRO A 65 -12.51 -6.10 20.41
C PRO A 65 -11.48 -5.28 19.60
N PHE A 66 -11.67 -3.96 19.62
CA PHE A 66 -10.65 -2.98 19.28
C PHE A 66 -9.79 -2.78 20.53
N ILE A 67 -8.50 -3.11 20.46
CA ILE A 67 -7.55 -2.76 21.52
C ILE A 67 -6.96 -1.40 21.16
N ASN A 68 -7.43 -0.37 21.86
CA ASN A 68 -6.75 0.90 22.00
C ASN A 68 -5.48 0.67 22.83
N GLN A 69 -4.30 0.73 22.21
CA GLN A 69 -3.07 0.95 22.97
C GLN A 69 -2.97 2.43 23.33
N GLN A 70 -3.32 2.76 24.57
CA GLN A 70 -2.99 4.05 25.17
C GLN A 70 -1.49 4.09 25.46
N VAL A 71 -0.81 5.07 24.86
CA VAL A 71 0.57 5.43 25.17
C VAL A 71 0.62 5.97 26.60
N SER A 72 1.31 5.27 27.50
CA SER A 72 1.64 5.80 28.83
C SER A 72 2.90 6.64 28.75
N LYS A 73 2.82 7.88 29.24
CA LYS A 73 3.94 8.81 29.40
C LYS A 73 4.89 8.28 30.48
N GLN A 74 6.20 8.26 30.23
CA GLN A 74 7.21 8.15 31.28
C GLN A 74 8.14 9.36 31.26
N SER A 75 8.27 9.93 32.45
CA SER A 75 9.12 11.06 32.82
C SER A 75 10.56 10.64 33.08
N ASP A 76 11.44 11.61 32.92
CA ASP A 76 12.90 11.59 33.01
C ASP A 76 13.54 11.09 34.32
N HIS A 77 14.76 10.54 34.11
CA HIS A 77 15.97 10.46 34.96
C HIS A 77 16.43 9.12 35.60
N PRO A 78 17.78 8.91 35.68
CA PRO A 78 18.41 7.61 35.41
C PRO A 78 18.95 6.91 36.67
N ARG A 79 19.09 5.58 36.64
CA ARG A 79 20.12 4.80 37.37
C ARG A 79 20.10 3.29 37.08
N ASP A 80 21.31 2.81 36.75
CA ASP A 80 21.93 1.50 37.01
C ASP A 80 21.24 0.18 36.64
N HIS A 81 21.84 -0.47 35.63
CA HIS A 81 21.61 -1.84 35.21
C HIS A 81 22.00 -2.87 36.29
N LYS A 82 21.04 -3.72 36.69
CA LYS A 82 21.30 -5.12 37.07
C LYS A 82 20.10 -5.99 36.67
N ALA A 83 20.35 -6.90 35.74
CA ALA A 83 19.37 -7.83 35.20
C ALA A 83 18.91 -8.84 36.26
N ILE A 84 17.60 -8.94 36.45
CA ILE A 84 16.93 -10.07 37.10
C ILE A 84 15.94 -10.62 36.07
N TYR A 85 16.24 -11.79 35.53
CA TYR A 85 15.34 -12.53 34.66
C TYR A 85 14.16 -13.06 35.48
N SER A 86 13.03 -12.36 35.45
CA SER A 86 11.73 -12.88 35.87
C SER A 86 11.02 -13.47 34.65
N ASN A 87 10.70 -14.76 34.71
CA ASN A 87 9.92 -15.48 33.69
C ASN A 87 8.62 -14.75 33.36
N PRO A 88 8.22 -14.64 32.07
CA PRO A 88 6.93 -14.06 31.72
C PRO A 88 5.79 -14.97 32.18
N ALA A 89 4.78 -14.35 32.79
CA ALA A 89 3.52 -14.98 33.19
C ALA A 89 2.82 -15.64 31.98
N PRO A 90 1.93 -16.64 32.18
CA PRO A 90 1.25 -17.31 31.09
C PRO A 90 0.40 -16.29 30.32
N SER A 91 0.69 -16.15 29.02
CA SER A 91 -0.03 -15.26 28.13
C SER A 91 -1.52 -15.57 28.13
N ALA A 92 -2.36 -14.54 28.32
CA ALA A 92 -3.78 -14.60 27.99
C ALA A 92 -3.97 -15.25 26.61
N ASN A 93 -5.01 -16.07 26.42
CA ASN A 93 -5.31 -16.76 25.16
C ASN A 93 -5.36 -15.76 23.98
N ILE A 94 -4.24 -15.54 23.29
CA ILE A 94 -4.19 -14.68 22.10
C ILE A 94 -4.92 -15.44 21.00
N LYS A 95 -6.02 -14.86 20.51
CA LYS A 95 -6.85 -15.49 19.49
C LYS A 95 -6.13 -15.40 18.14
N ARG A 96 -5.95 -16.56 17.49
CA ARG A 96 -5.40 -16.62 16.14
C ARG A 96 -6.31 -15.89 15.14
N LEU A 97 -5.71 -15.10 14.26
CA LEU A 97 -6.41 -14.37 13.20
C LEU A 97 -6.91 -15.31 12.10
N GLY A 98 -7.91 -14.83 11.35
CA GLY A 98 -8.61 -15.60 10.33
C GLY A 98 -8.30 -15.15 8.91
N ARG A 99 -9.17 -15.59 7.98
CA ARG A 99 -9.06 -15.25 6.55
C ARG A 99 -9.35 -13.78 6.25
N SER A 100 -10.10 -13.09 7.11
CA SER A 100 -10.41 -11.67 6.96
C SER A 100 -9.17 -10.78 7.10
N GLU A 101 -8.23 -11.16 7.98
CA GLU A 101 -7.00 -10.40 8.24
C GLU A 101 -5.82 -10.96 7.46
N LEU A 102 -5.63 -12.29 7.45
CA LEU A 102 -4.46 -12.94 6.87
C LEU A 102 -4.65 -13.36 5.40
N GLY A 103 -5.82 -13.08 4.83
CA GLY A 103 -6.18 -13.43 3.45
C GLY A 103 -6.52 -14.92 3.26
N PRO A 104 -6.67 -15.37 2.00
CA PRO A 104 -7.12 -16.72 1.68
C PRO A 104 -6.18 -17.83 2.20
N TYR A 105 -4.92 -17.49 2.48
CA TYR A 105 -3.88 -18.40 2.93
C TYR A 105 -3.60 -18.32 4.44
N ALA A 106 -4.54 -17.82 5.23
CA ALA A 106 -4.42 -17.64 6.69
C ALA A 106 -3.87 -18.87 7.45
N TYR A 107 -4.21 -20.08 7.02
CA TYR A 107 -3.82 -21.33 7.68
C TYR A 107 -2.73 -22.10 6.93
N GLU A 108 -2.15 -21.50 5.90
CA GLU A 108 -1.06 -22.11 5.14
C GLU A 108 0.18 -22.28 6.02
N LYS A 109 0.77 -23.47 5.97
CA LYS A 109 2.06 -23.78 6.61
C LYS A 109 3.25 -23.45 5.70
N ARG A 110 3.11 -23.67 4.40
CA ARG A 110 4.13 -23.39 3.39
C ARG A 110 3.47 -23.12 2.04
N MET A 111 3.98 -22.13 1.32
CA MET A 111 3.55 -21.81 -0.03
C MET A 111 3.97 -22.88 -1.04
N PRO A 112 3.32 -22.96 -2.22
CA PRO A 112 3.71 -23.89 -3.27
C PRO A 112 5.16 -23.71 -3.73
N SER A 113 5.86 -24.82 -4.02
CA SER A 113 7.28 -24.80 -4.42
C SER A 113 7.57 -23.99 -5.68
N TRP A 114 6.60 -23.88 -6.60
CA TRP A 114 6.76 -23.05 -7.80
C TRP A 114 6.82 -21.56 -7.45
N LEU A 115 5.97 -21.10 -6.53
CA LEU A 115 5.93 -19.71 -6.08
C LEU A 115 7.18 -19.39 -5.26
N LEU A 116 7.59 -20.32 -4.40
CA LEU A 116 8.82 -20.20 -3.64
C LEU A 116 10.02 -19.99 -4.56
N ARG A 117 10.21 -20.84 -5.57
CA ARG A 117 11.30 -20.68 -6.56
C ARG A 117 11.21 -19.38 -7.35
N MET A 118 10.00 -18.92 -7.67
CA MET A 118 9.80 -17.63 -8.35
C MET A 118 10.21 -16.45 -7.47
N LEU A 119 9.82 -16.45 -6.19
CA LEU A 119 10.20 -15.42 -5.22
C LEU A 119 11.70 -15.45 -4.89
N GLU A 120 12.31 -16.64 -4.85
CA GLU A 120 13.77 -16.80 -4.68
C GLU A 120 14.55 -16.25 -5.87
N LYS A 121 14.07 -16.51 -7.09
CA LYS A 121 14.66 -15.95 -8.31
C LYS A 121 14.53 -14.43 -8.36
N GLY A 122 13.41 -13.89 -7.88
CA GLY A 122 13.13 -12.46 -7.85
C GLY A 122 12.85 -11.87 -9.24
N PRO A 123 12.68 -10.54 -9.31
CA PRO A 123 12.42 -9.83 -10.56
C PRO A 123 13.64 -9.87 -11.48
N ALA A 124 13.41 -9.86 -12.80
CA ALA A 124 14.51 -9.77 -13.76
C ALA A 124 15.27 -8.43 -13.58
N ALA A 125 16.59 -8.50 -13.55
CA ALA A 125 17.48 -7.35 -13.51
C ALA A 125 18.25 -7.25 -14.84
N THR A 126 18.11 -6.12 -15.53
CA THR A 126 18.78 -5.83 -16.79
C THR A 126 19.85 -4.77 -16.56
N LYS A 127 21.09 -5.08 -16.92
CA LYS A 127 22.21 -4.12 -16.86
C LYS A 127 22.25 -3.34 -18.17
N LEU A 128 21.97 -2.05 -18.09
CA LEU A 128 22.07 -1.10 -19.19
C LEU A 128 23.38 -0.32 -19.07
N ASN A 129 24.10 -0.20 -20.19
CA ASN A 129 25.24 0.71 -20.30
C ASN A 129 24.78 1.93 -21.09
N THR A 130 24.68 3.07 -20.42
CA THR A 130 24.32 4.35 -21.04
C THR A 130 25.55 5.24 -21.08
N ILE A 131 25.81 5.89 -22.21
CA ILE A 131 26.86 6.90 -22.29
C ILE A 131 26.24 8.22 -21.87
N THR A 132 26.77 8.83 -20.81
CA THR A 132 26.35 10.16 -20.34
C THR A 132 26.79 11.24 -21.32
N THR A 133 26.20 12.42 -21.21
CA THR A 133 26.52 13.57 -22.09
C THR A 133 27.97 14.01 -22.01
N ASP A 134 28.70 13.67 -20.92
CA ASP A 134 30.14 13.88 -20.77
C ASP A 134 31.00 12.72 -21.32
N GLY A 135 30.40 11.78 -22.06
CA GLY A 135 31.09 10.65 -22.70
C GLY A 135 31.44 9.49 -21.76
N LYS A 136 31.04 9.53 -20.48
CA LYS A 136 31.32 8.46 -19.52
C LYS A 136 30.31 7.32 -19.62
N LEU A 137 30.77 6.11 -19.35
CA LEU A 137 29.91 4.93 -19.30
C LEU A 137 29.21 4.86 -17.93
N PHE A 138 27.90 5.10 -17.92
CA PHE A 138 27.04 4.91 -16.77
C PHE A 138 26.38 3.53 -16.84
N LYS A 139 26.66 2.68 -15.87
CA LYS A 139 26.01 1.37 -15.73
C LYS A 139 24.78 1.53 -14.86
N CYS A 140 23.60 1.35 -15.44
CA CYS A 140 22.34 1.37 -14.72
C CYS A 140 21.76 -0.04 -14.63
N GLU A 141 21.28 -0.43 -13.47
CA GLU A 141 20.53 -1.67 -13.29
C GLU A 141 19.04 -1.34 -13.24
N VAL A 142 18.28 -1.93 -14.16
CA VAL A 142 16.82 -1.79 -14.21
C VAL A 142 16.21 -3.09 -13.69
N ILE A 143 15.45 -2.98 -12.61
CA ILE A 143 14.73 -4.10 -11.99
C ILE A 143 13.29 -4.07 -12.48
N GLU A 144 12.81 -5.15 -13.10
CA GLU A 144 11.54 -5.18 -13.85
C GLU A 144 10.32 -4.69 -13.05
N ASN A 145 10.28 -4.97 -11.74
CA ASN A 145 9.15 -4.62 -10.87
C ASN A 145 9.39 -3.36 -10.03
N GLN A 146 10.42 -2.57 -10.35
CA GLN A 146 10.72 -1.32 -9.67
C GLN A 146 10.81 -0.19 -10.68
N THR A 147 10.12 0.91 -10.40
CA THR A 147 10.06 2.04 -11.32
C THR A 147 10.33 3.34 -10.58
N ALA A 148 11.46 3.96 -10.88
CA ALA A 148 11.83 5.28 -10.39
C ALA A 148 11.09 6.39 -11.17
N ASN A 149 11.14 7.62 -10.67
CA ASN A 149 10.65 8.84 -11.34
C ASN A 149 9.14 8.87 -11.66
N VAL A 150 8.33 7.97 -11.07
CA VAL A 150 6.88 8.00 -11.23
C VAL A 150 6.28 9.25 -10.55
N ILE A 151 6.74 9.63 -9.35
CA ILE A 151 6.25 10.85 -8.67
C ILE A 151 6.50 12.12 -9.52
N PRO A 152 7.71 12.38 -10.05
CA PRO A 152 7.94 13.47 -10.99
C PRO A 152 6.97 13.48 -12.19
N ALA A 153 6.70 12.31 -12.79
CA ALA A 153 5.74 12.21 -13.88
C ALA A 153 4.32 12.58 -13.44
N LEU A 154 3.86 12.06 -12.30
CA LEU A 154 2.54 12.39 -11.74
C LEU A 154 2.44 13.88 -11.40
N SER A 155 3.49 14.47 -10.85
CA SER A 155 3.57 15.90 -10.58
C SER A 155 3.36 16.73 -11.85
N GLN A 156 4.00 16.35 -12.96
CA GLN A 156 3.82 17.03 -14.25
C GLN A 156 2.42 16.82 -14.83
N LEU A 157 1.83 15.64 -14.66
CA LEU A 157 0.45 15.38 -15.09
C LEU A 157 -0.56 16.21 -14.28
N CYS A 158 -0.39 16.31 -12.96
CA CYS A 158 -1.21 17.17 -12.10
C CYS A 158 -1.08 18.65 -12.47
N GLU A 159 0.13 19.11 -12.85
CA GLU A 159 0.34 20.48 -13.34
C GLU A 159 -0.49 20.74 -14.62
N GLN A 160 -0.56 19.76 -15.51
CA GLN A 160 -1.30 19.84 -16.78
C GLN A 160 -2.82 19.66 -16.63
N ASP A 161 -3.29 18.90 -15.64
CA ASP A 161 -4.71 18.65 -15.38
C ASP A 161 -5.40 19.92 -14.84
N LYS A 162 -6.29 20.52 -15.64
CA LYS A 162 -7.00 21.76 -15.28
C LYS A 162 -7.94 21.60 -14.08
N SER A 163 -8.41 20.38 -13.80
CA SER A 163 -9.28 20.10 -12.66
C SER A 163 -8.53 20.02 -11.33
N VAL A 164 -7.20 19.98 -11.36
CA VAL A 164 -6.38 20.05 -10.14
C VAL A 164 -6.21 21.51 -9.74
N GLN A 165 -6.69 21.87 -8.55
CA GLN A 165 -6.45 23.18 -7.95
C GLN A 165 -5.07 23.23 -7.29
N ARG A 166 -4.74 22.21 -6.50
CA ARG A 166 -3.44 22.08 -5.83
C ARG A 166 -3.09 20.61 -5.64
N ALA A 167 -1.81 20.26 -5.76
CA ALA A 167 -1.33 18.91 -5.46
C ALA A 167 -0.03 18.95 -4.65
N PHE A 168 0.10 17.99 -3.75
CA PHE A 168 1.25 17.81 -2.88
C PHE A 168 1.76 16.38 -3.05
N PHE A 169 3.07 16.23 -3.19
CA PHE A 169 3.72 14.93 -3.31
C PHE A 169 4.77 14.75 -2.22
N CYS A 170 4.96 13.49 -1.81
CA CYS A 170 6.10 13.10 -1.01
C CYS A 170 7.38 13.15 -1.86
N SER A 171 8.52 12.79 -1.28
CA SER A 171 9.80 12.82 -1.97
C SER A 171 9.81 12.01 -3.26
N ALA A 172 10.41 12.56 -4.32
CA ALA A 172 10.64 11.85 -5.58
C ALA A 172 11.60 10.64 -5.45
N ALA A 173 12.22 10.45 -4.28
CA ALA A 173 13.09 9.32 -3.96
C ALA A 173 12.35 7.96 -3.90
N VAL A 174 11.02 7.96 -3.79
CA VAL A 174 10.21 6.73 -3.76
C VAL A 174 10.23 6.05 -5.12
N HIS A 175 10.59 4.77 -5.14
CA HIS A 175 10.36 3.90 -6.30
C HIS A 175 8.98 3.24 -6.18
N HIS A 176 8.23 3.17 -7.28
CA HIS A 176 7.02 2.35 -7.34
C HIS A 176 7.43 0.88 -7.48
N VAL A 177 7.03 0.04 -6.53
CA VAL A 177 7.33 -1.39 -6.55
C VAL A 177 6.05 -2.18 -6.78
N THR A 178 6.03 -3.01 -7.82
CA THR A 178 4.85 -3.79 -8.21
C THR A 178 5.02 -5.28 -7.96
N LYS A 179 3.91 -6.00 -7.96
CA LYS A 179 3.91 -7.46 -7.95
C LYS A 179 4.54 -8.03 -9.22
N MET A 180 5.10 -9.22 -9.10
CA MET A 180 5.51 -10.02 -10.26
C MET A 180 4.29 -10.75 -10.86
N PRO A 181 4.31 -11.10 -12.16
CA PRO A 181 3.28 -11.95 -12.75
C PRO A 181 3.09 -13.24 -11.94
N ARG A 182 1.84 -13.64 -11.71
CA ARG A 182 1.45 -14.85 -10.95
C ARG A 182 1.88 -14.87 -9.46
N GLU A 183 2.35 -13.76 -8.90
CA GLU A 183 2.81 -13.71 -7.50
C GLU A 183 1.69 -13.87 -6.46
N GLY A 184 0.53 -13.26 -6.70
CA GLY A 184 -0.56 -13.21 -5.72
C GLY A 184 -0.46 -12.03 -4.76
N GLY A 185 -1.08 -12.15 -3.58
CA GLY A 185 -1.30 -11.05 -2.63
C GLY A 185 -0.16 -10.85 -1.63
N PHE A 186 0.88 -10.13 -2.04
CA PHE A 186 1.98 -9.67 -1.17
C PHE A 186 2.02 -8.15 -1.04
N CYS A 187 0.87 -7.47 -1.17
CA CYS A 187 0.80 -6.01 -1.19
C CYS A 187 1.46 -5.34 0.03
N GLY A 188 1.23 -5.83 1.25
CA GLY A 188 1.87 -5.28 2.45
C GLY A 188 3.39 -5.29 2.36
N TYR A 189 3.98 -6.39 1.90
CA TYR A 189 5.43 -6.50 1.68
C TYR A 189 5.93 -5.54 0.58
N ARG A 190 5.18 -5.39 -0.52
CA ARG A 190 5.53 -4.45 -1.60
C ARG A 190 5.44 -2.99 -1.13
N ASN A 191 4.48 -2.65 -0.28
CA ASN A 191 4.38 -1.33 0.32
C ASN A 191 5.53 -1.07 1.31
N ILE A 192 5.97 -2.05 2.10
CA ILE A 192 7.20 -1.94 2.90
C ILE A 192 8.41 -1.70 1.99
N GLN A 193 8.53 -2.40 0.86
CA GLN A 193 9.60 -2.14 -0.12
C GLN A 193 9.55 -0.71 -0.66
N MET A 194 8.36 -0.13 -0.89
CA MET A 194 8.22 1.27 -1.30
C MET A 194 8.68 2.25 -0.20
N LEU A 195 8.33 2.01 1.07
CA LEU A 195 8.89 2.79 2.19
C LEU A 195 10.42 2.69 2.24
N ILE A 196 10.97 1.48 2.13
CA ILE A 196 12.42 1.25 2.16
C ILE A 196 13.10 1.91 0.96
N SER A 197 12.44 1.97 -0.20
CA SER A 197 13.00 2.67 -1.37
C SER A 197 13.24 4.15 -1.07
N TYR A 198 12.29 4.81 -0.40
CA TYR A 198 12.49 6.18 0.10
C TYR A 198 13.66 6.24 1.09
N ILE A 199 13.68 5.36 2.09
CA ILE A 199 14.73 5.36 3.12
C ILE A 199 16.12 5.27 2.48
N ARG A 200 16.29 4.36 1.51
CA ARG A 200 17.55 4.16 0.78
C ARG A 200 17.92 5.36 -0.07
N GLN A 201 16.99 5.82 -0.92
CA GLN A 201 17.32 6.84 -1.93
C GLN A 201 17.42 8.25 -1.33
N SER A 202 16.77 8.50 -0.19
CA SER A 202 16.94 9.75 0.57
C SER A 202 18.05 9.69 1.62
N GLN A 203 18.70 8.52 1.80
CA GLN A 203 19.68 8.27 2.87
C GLN A 203 19.16 8.68 4.26
N SER A 204 17.87 8.44 4.53
CA SER A 204 17.26 8.76 5.82
C SER A 204 17.77 7.82 6.92
N LEU A 205 17.58 8.20 8.19
CA LEU A 205 17.98 7.37 9.34
C LEU A 205 17.59 5.89 9.15
N GLY A 206 18.55 5.00 9.40
CA GLY A 206 18.41 3.55 9.26
C GLY A 206 18.62 2.99 7.85
N TYR A 207 18.98 3.82 6.84
CA TYR A 207 19.22 3.34 5.47
C TYR A 207 20.33 2.27 5.36
N GLU A 208 21.30 2.28 6.28
CA GLU A 208 22.41 1.31 6.36
C GLU A 208 21.91 -0.13 6.57
N HIS A 209 20.73 -0.32 7.16
CA HIS A 209 20.11 -1.65 7.31
C HIS A 209 19.62 -2.24 5.98
N PHE A 210 19.58 -1.44 4.91
CA PHE A 210 19.04 -1.82 3.61
C PHE A 210 20.07 -1.61 2.50
N PRO A 211 21.11 -2.46 2.39
CA PRO A 211 22.09 -2.38 1.30
C PRO A 211 21.43 -2.59 -0.07
N SER A 212 20.32 -3.33 -0.12
CA SER A 212 19.42 -3.48 -1.27
C SER A 212 17.97 -3.47 -0.81
N LEU A 213 17.02 -3.44 -1.75
CA LEU A 213 15.62 -3.67 -1.39
C LEU A 213 15.41 -5.13 -0.98
N PRO A 214 14.90 -5.41 0.24
CA PRO A 214 14.76 -6.77 0.74
C PRO A 214 13.71 -7.55 -0.05
N SER A 215 13.98 -8.82 -0.31
CA SER A 215 13.01 -9.75 -0.89
C SER A 215 11.84 -10.03 0.07
N ILE A 216 10.78 -10.66 -0.45
CA ILE A 216 9.65 -11.09 0.39
C ILE A 216 10.12 -11.98 1.55
N PHE A 217 11.03 -12.92 1.29
CA PHE A 217 11.56 -13.81 2.33
C PHE A 217 12.42 -13.07 3.35
N GLN A 218 13.25 -12.13 2.90
CA GLN A 218 14.03 -11.29 3.83
C GLN A 218 13.10 -10.44 4.71
N LEU A 219 12.03 -9.87 4.15
CA LEU A 219 11.03 -9.15 4.94
C LEU A 219 10.33 -10.06 5.95
N GLN A 220 9.90 -11.27 5.56
CA GLN A 220 9.33 -12.24 6.49
C GLN A 220 10.30 -12.57 7.63
N ASP A 221 11.58 -12.76 7.32
CA ASP A 221 12.62 -12.99 8.32
C ASP A 221 12.83 -11.80 9.25
N MET A 222 12.84 -10.59 8.71
CA MET A 222 13.01 -9.35 9.48
C MET A 222 11.83 -9.11 10.43
N ILE A 223 10.59 -9.28 9.94
CA ILE A 223 9.37 -9.13 10.75
C ILE A 223 9.34 -10.17 11.87
N GLU A 224 9.61 -11.43 11.54
CA GLU A 224 9.63 -12.48 12.57
C GLU A 224 10.73 -12.28 13.61
N ARG A 225 11.90 -11.75 13.21
CA ARG A 225 12.95 -11.35 14.17
C ARG A 225 12.51 -10.17 15.03
N ALA A 226 11.78 -9.20 14.48
CA ALA A 226 11.23 -8.09 15.26
C ALA A 226 10.28 -8.59 16.36
N TRP A 227 9.43 -9.58 16.04
CA TRP A 227 8.60 -10.24 17.05
C TRP A 227 9.42 -10.93 18.13
N ASP A 228 10.50 -11.63 17.75
CA ASP A 228 11.40 -12.30 18.70
C ASP A 228 12.15 -11.29 19.61
N MET A 229 12.33 -10.05 19.13
CA MET A 229 12.86 -8.92 19.90
C MET A 229 11.80 -8.22 20.79
N GLY A 230 10.53 -8.62 20.72
CA GLY A 230 9.43 -8.08 21.53
C GLY A 230 8.61 -6.98 20.88
N PHE A 231 8.91 -6.56 19.64
CA PHE A 231 8.12 -5.55 18.92
C PHE A 231 6.88 -6.19 18.31
N ASN A 232 5.68 -5.73 18.68
CA ASN A 232 4.38 -6.28 18.23
C ASN A 232 4.35 -7.82 18.23
N SER A 233 4.93 -8.42 19.28
CA SER A 233 5.22 -9.86 19.37
C SER A 233 3.96 -10.75 19.31
N GLU A 234 2.79 -10.19 19.60
CA GLU A 234 1.48 -10.82 19.41
C GLU A 234 1.28 -11.34 17.98
N GLY A 235 1.85 -10.65 16.97
CA GLY A 235 1.78 -11.04 15.56
C GLY A 235 2.26 -12.47 15.31
N ARG A 236 3.24 -12.96 16.08
CA ARG A 236 3.71 -14.35 15.99
C ARG A 236 2.61 -15.35 16.35
N GLN A 237 1.85 -15.08 17.40
CA GLN A 237 0.76 -15.96 17.85
C GLN A 237 -0.49 -15.79 16.98
N GLU A 238 -0.83 -14.54 16.65
CA GLU A 238 -1.96 -14.17 15.81
C GLU A 238 -1.89 -14.78 14.41
N THR A 239 -0.70 -14.82 13.80
CA THR A 239 -0.50 -15.41 12.46
C THR A 239 -0.12 -16.90 12.51
N GLY A 240 0.50 -17.35 13.61
CA GLY A 240 1.20 -18.62 13.70
C GLY A 240 2.43 -18.70 12.80
N GLY A 241 3.12 -17.56 12.60
CA GLY A 241 4.29 -17.39 11.73
C GLY A 241 3.92 -17.07 10.28
N ILE A 242 4.76 -16.27 9.62
CA ILE A 242 4.58 -15.80 8.24
C ILE A 242 5.64 -16.34 7.27
N LYS A 243 6.80 -16.77 7.77
CA LYS A 243 7.90 -17.29 6.94
C LYS A 243 7.46 -18.41 6.00
N GLY A 244 7.78 -18.25 4.72
CA GLY A 244 7.48 -19.23 3.69
C GLY A 244 5.99 -19.39 3.40
N THR A 245 5.14 -18.46 3.84
CA THR A 245 3.68 -18.48 3.62
C THR A 245 3.21 -17.29 2.79
N ARG A 246 1.98 -17.37 2.29
CA ARG A 246 1.31 -16.28 1.56
C ARG A 246 0.37 -15.45 2.43
N LYS A 247 0.57 -15.46 3.75
CA LYS A 247 -0.26 -14.68 4.67
C LYS A 247 -0.08 -13.19 4.41
N TYR A 248 -1.20 -12.48 4.41
CA TYR A 248 -1.19 -11.04 4.38
C TYR A 248 -0.58 -10.50 5.67
N ILE A 249 0.05 -9.33 5.53
CA ILE A 249 0.58 -8.54 6.63
C ILE A 249 -0.01 -7.14 6.54
N GLY A 250 0.03 -6.41 7.64
CA GLY A 250 -0.52 -5.07 7.75
C GLY A 250 0.43 -4.09 8.42
N THR A 251 -0.18 -3.06 8.99
CA THR A 251 0.49 -1.94 9.67
C THR A 251 1.34 -2.42 10.85
N SER A 252 0.86 -3.40 11.61
CA SER A 252 1.56 -3.99 12.76
C SER A 252 2.91 -4.61 12.39
N GLU A 253 2.97 -5.38 11.30
CA GLU A 253 4.22 -6.02 10.84
C GLU A 253 5.20 -4.99 10.29
N ALA A 254 4.70 -4.02 9.53
CA ALA A 254 5.52 -2.93 9.00
C ALA A 254 6.13 -2.10 10.14
N GLN A 255 5.34 -1.78 11.17
CA GLN A 255 5.80 -1.06 12.36
C GLN A 255 6.83 -1.87 13.15
N ALA A 256 6.57 -3.16 13.39
CA ALA A 256 7.50 -4.04 14.10
C ALA A 256 8.88 -4.06 13.43
N LEU A 257 8.89 -4.24 12.10
CA LEU A 257 10.13 -4.22 11.31
C LEU A 257 10.88 -2.90 11.50
N LEU A 258 10.22 -1.77 11.29
CA LEU A 258 10.90 -0.47 11.34
C LEU A 258 11.43 -0.14 12.74
N LEU A 259 10.61 -0.36 13.78
CA LEU A 259 11.03 -0.10 15.16
C LEU A 259 12.17 -1.02 15.61
N SER A 260 12.20 -2.28 15.17
CA SER A 260 13.31 -3.20 15.47
C SER A 260 14.66 -2.79 14.86
N LEU A 261 14.65 -1.87 13.90
CA LEU A 261 15.81 -1.30 13.24
C LEU A 261 16.08 0.15 13.69
N ASP A 262 15.48 0.57 14.80
CA ASP A 262 15.54 1.94 15.34
C ASP A 262 15.02 3.03 14.38
N ILE A 263 14.20 2.65 13.39
CA ILE A 263 13.56 3.58 12.45
C ILE A 263 12.24 4.05 13.02
N GLN A 264 12.21 5.32 13.43
CA GLN A 264 11.04 5.92 14.07
C GLN A 264 9.85 6.02 13.12
N CYS A 265 8.71 5.50 13.56
CA CYS A 265 7.45 5.55 12.82
C CYS A 265 6.24 5.56 13.76
N LYS A 266 5.12 6.08 13.26
CA LYS A 266 3.85 6.18 13.97
C LYS A 266 2.76 5.42 13.21
N ALA A 267 2.19 4.40 13.87
CA ALA A 267 0.96 3.76 13.42
C ALA A 267 -0.25 4.56 13.92
N THR A 268 -1.22 4.83 13.05
CA THR A 268 -2.47 5.54 13.40
C THR A 268 -3.67 4.81 12.80
N SER A 269 -4.66 4.50 13.63
CA SER A 269 -5.95 3.99 13.18
C SER A 269 -6.93 5.13 13.00
N ILE A 270 -7.58 5.21 11.84
CA ILE A 270 -8.57 6.22 11.48
C ILE A 270 -9.92 5.55 11.27
N SER A 271 -10.92 6.01 11.99
CA SER A 271 -12.28 5.48 11.93
C SER A 271 -13.32 6.61 11.97
N LYS A 272 -14.59 6.25 11.81
CA LYS A 272 -15.70 7.20 11.94
C LYS A 272 -15.74 7.76 13.37
N THR A 273 -15.92 9.07 13.47
CA THR A 273 -16.19 9.78 14.73
C THR A 273 -17.65 10.24 14.77
N ASN A 274 -18.06 10.87 15.86
CA ASN A 274 -19.39 11.50 15.93
C ASN A 274 -19.54 12.66 14.94
N GLU A 275 -18.44 13.32 14.60
CA GLU A 275 -18.41 14.54 13.80
C GLU A 275 -18.17 14.26 12.32
N MET A 276 -17.30 13.30 12.01
CA MET A 276 -16.84 13.05 10.63
C MET A 276 -16.84 11.57 10.27
N THR A 277 -17.08 11.30 8.99
CA THR A 277 -16.89 9.98 8.39
C THR A 277 -15.42 9.55 8.45
N ALA A 278 -15.16 8.24 8.38
CA ALA A 278 -13.80 7.72 8.39
C ALA A 278 -12.94 8.30 7.25
N TYR A 279 -13.51 8.43 6.04
CA TYR A 279 -12.78 8.97 4.90
C TYR A 279 -12.50 10.47 5.04
N ASN A 280 -13.40 11.26 5.64
CA ASN A 280 -13.14 12.69 5.88
C ASN A 280 -12.04 12.88 6.93
N ASN A 281 -12.02 12.06 7.98
CA ASN A 281 -10.91 12.04 8.93
C ASN A 281 -9.59 11.68 8.25
N LEU A 282 -9.60 10.68 7.35
CA LEU A 282 -8.42 10.30 6.58
C LEU A 282 -7.91 11.45 5.70
N LEU A 283 -8.79 12.06 4.90
CA LEU A 283 -8.41 13.19 4.03
C LEU A 283 -7.84 14.35 4.84
N SER A 284 -8.46 14.67 5.99
CA SER A 284 -7.99 15.73 6.89
C SER A 284 -6.60 15.42 7.47
N HIS A 285 -6.38 14.18 7.92
CA HIS A 285 -5.09 13.72 8.45
C HIS A 285 -3.97 13.79 7.40
N ILE A 286 -4.25 13.34 6.16
CA ILE A 286 -3.28 13.36 5.08
C ILE A 286 -3.00 14.79 4.59
N ALA A 287 -4.02 15.65 4.55
CA ALA A 287 -3.83 17.07 4.24
C ALA A 287 -2.91 17.74 5.26
N ALA A 288 -3.10 17.48 6.57
CA ALA A 288 -2.24 17.98 7.63
C ALA A 288 -0.79 17.48 7.48
N TYR A 289 -0.60 16.19 7.15
CA TYR A 289 0.72 15.62 6.89
C TYR A 289 1.47 16.38 5.80
N PHE A 290 0.89 16.54 4.61
CA PHE A 290 1.56 17.24 3.52
C PHE A 290 1.76 18.73 3.79
N ARG A 291 0.79 19.37 4.46
CA ARG A 291 0.87 20.77 4.84
C ARG A 291 2.02 21.04 5.82
N SER A 292 2.38 20.08 6.67
CA SER A 292 3.48 20.23 7.66
C SER A 292 4.84 20.55 7.03
N ALA A 293 5.05 20.18 5.76
CA ALA A 293 6.28 20.46 5.01
C ALA A 293 6.13 21.56 3.95
N CYS A 294 4.98 22.24 3.91
CA CYS A 294 4.72 23.30 2.94
C CYS A 294 5.09 24.68 3.50
N PRO A 295 5.92 25.47 2.80
CA PRO A 295 6.09 26.88 3.11
C PRO A 295 4.75 27.62 3.02
N LEU A 296 4.48 28.56 3.93
CA LEU A 296 3.20 29.28 3.98
C LEU A 296 2.97 30.18 2.74
N ASP A 297 4.04 30.57 2.03
CA ASP A 297 4.01 31.63 0.99
C ASP A 297 4.22 31.11 -0.46
N THR A 298 3.89 29.85 -0.76
CA THR A 298 4.02 29.32 -2.14
C THR A 298 2.69 29.26 -2.90
N ASP A 299 2.59 30.02 -3.98
CA ASP A 299 1.45 29.98 -4.93
C ASP A 299 1.56 28.87 -5.98
N LYS A 300 2.53 27.96 -5.84
CA LYS A 300 2.71 26.83 -6.77
C LYS A 300 1.49 25.90 -6.73
N LYS A 301 1.00 25.53 -7.91
CA LYS A 301 -0.05 24.54 -8.10
C LYS A 301 0.37 23.16 -7.60
N VAL A 302 1.57 22.71 -7.95
CA VAL A 302 2.11 21.42 -7.51
C VAL A 302 3.35 21.61 -6.64
N ILE A 303 3.36 20.95 -5.48
CA ILE A 303 4.42 21.04 -4.48
C ILE A 303 5.01 19.64 -4.27
N LEU A 304 6.31 19.51 -4.59
CA LEU A 304 7.10 18.32 -4.28
C LEU A 304 7.84 18.56 -2.96
N THR A 305 7.54 17.75 -1.95
CA THR A 305 8.15 17.85 -0.61
C THR A 305 9.32 16.86 -0.45
N SER A 306 10.02 16.92 0.67
CA SER A 306 10.98 15.89 1.11
C SER A 306 10.36 14.83 2.02
N LEU A 307 9.05 14.90 2.27
CA LEU A 307 8.35 14.00 3.18
C LEU A 307 8.45 12.54 2.71
N PRO A 308 8.46 11.58 3.66
CA PRO A 308 8.26 10.18 3.36
C PRO A 308 6.91 9.87 2.67
N PRO A 309 6.81 8.76 1.93
CA PRO A 309 5.51 8.17 1.62
C PRO A 309 4.84 7.59 2.88
N ILE A 310 3.54 7.29 2.80
CA ILE A 310 2.77 6.71 3.92
C ILE A 310 2.27 5.33 3.53
N TYR A 311 2.50 4.32 4.39
CA TYR A 311 1.85 3.02 4.25
C TYR A 311 0.38 3.17 4.59
N PHE A 312 -0.51 2.72 3.71
CA PHE A 312 -1.94 2.90 3.83
C PHE A 312 -2.65 1.54 3.75
N GLN A 313 -3.34 1.17 4.82
CA GLN A 313 -4.09 -0.08 4.92
C GLN A 313 -5.58 0.22 5.04
N HIS A 314 -6.38 -0.58 4.36
CA HIS A 314 -7.78 -0.79 4.69
C HIS A 314 -8.09 -2.29 4.57
N GLN A 315 -9.34 -2.67 4.83
CA GLN A 315 -9.73 -4.07 4.75
C GLN A 315 -9.42 -4.65 3.36
N GLY A 316 -8.68 -5.75 3.32
CA GLY A 316 -8.39 -6.54 2.12
C GLY A 316 -7.26 -6.05 1.23
N HIS A 317 -6.70 -4.84 1.44
CA HIS A 317 -5.62 -4.33 0.59
C HIS A 317 -4.78 -3.26 1.29
N SER A 318 -3.54 -3.10 0.82
CA SER A 318 -2.66 -2.00 1.21
C SER A 318 -2.04 -1.32 0.02
N LEU A 319 -1.78 -0.03 0.19
CA LEU A 319 -1.28 0.90 -0.79
C LEU A 319 -0.19 1.77 -0.15
N THR A 320 0.48 2.57 -0.97
CA THR A 320 1.40 3.61 -0.49
C THR A 320 0.88 4.96 -0.95
N ILE A 321 0.52 5.85 -0.01
CA ILE A 321 0.14 7.23 -0.34
C ILE A 321 1.43 7.99 -0.67
N VAL A 322 1.43 8.58 -1.86
CA VAL A 322 2.55 9.37 -2.40
C VAL A 322 2.17 10.84 -2.64
N GLY A 323 0.90 11.19 -2.49
CA GLY A 323 0.45 12.56 -2.60
C GLY A 323 -1.00 12.79 -2.20
N PHE A 324 -1.39 14.04 -2.28
CA PHE A 324 -2.72 14.54 -1.98
C PHE A 324 -3.06 15.66 -2.96
N GLU A 325 -4.23 15.63 -3.57
CA GLU A 325 -4.69 16.70 -4.44
C GLU A 325 -6.04 17.26 -4.01
N ILE A 326 -6.23 18.54 -4.27
CA ILE A 326 -7.47 19.29 -4.14
C ILE A 326 -7.91 19.66 -5.55
N ARG A 327 -9.17 19.39 -5.87
CA ARG A 327 -9.79 19.65 -7.16
C ARG A 327 -10.51 21.00 -7.16
N ASP A 328 -10.77 21.53 -8.35
CA ASP A 328 -11.50 22.78 -8.57
C ASP A 328 -12.94 22.76 -8.03
N ASP A 329 -13.58 21.59 -8.02
CA ASP A 329 -14.88 21.34 -7.39
C ASP A 329 -14.84 21.25 -5.85
N GLY A 330 -13.66 21.42 -5.24
CA GLY A 330 -13.43 21.35 -3.80
C GLY A 330 -13.29 19.92 -3.25
N SER A 331 -13.46 18.89 -4.08
CA SER A 331 -13.17 17.51 -3.68
C SER A 331 -11.67 17.25 -3.56
N ALA A 332 -11.30 16.16 -2.90
CA ALA A 332 -9.91 15.79 -2.72
C ALA A 332 -9.69 14.31 -3.03
N ASN A 333 -8.51 14.01 -3.58
CA ASN A 333 -8.08 12.64 -3.84
C ASN A 333 -6.76 12.35 -3.14
N LEU A 334 -6.61 11.09 -2.69
CA LEU A 334 -5.29 10.57 -2.40
C LEU A 334 -4.62 10.15 -3.70
N LEU A 335 -3.31 10.39 -3.81
CA LEU A 335 -2.47 9.86 -4.87
C LEU A 335 -1.67 8.70 -4.30
N VAL A 336 -1.80 7.52 -4.90
CA VAL A 336 -1.28 6.27 -4.35
C VAL A 336 -0.49 5.47 -5.36
N PHE A 337 0.53 4.76 -4.88
CA PHE A 337 1.08 3.61 -5.55
C PHE A 337 0.34 2.35 -5.10
N ASP A 338 -0.14 1.59 -6.08
CA ASP A 338 -0.74 0.29 -5.89
C ASP A 338 0.25 -0.79 -6.37
N PRO A 339 0.64 -1.76 -5.52
CA PRO A 339 1.49 -2.86 -5.95
C PRO A 339 0.93 -3.68 -7.13
N PHE A 340 -0.38 -3.65 -7.37
CA PHE A 340 -1.00 -4.38 -8.47
C PHE A 340 -0.93 -3.66 -9.82
N ASN A 341 -0.64 -2.35 -9.83
CA ASN A 341 -0.69 -1.54 -11.04
C ASN A 341 0.73 -1.18 -11.48
N LYS A 342 1.14 -1.64 -12.67
CA LYS A 342 2.38 -1.17 -13.31
C LYS A 342 2.21 0.24 -13.84
N ALA A 343 3.25 1.06 -13.72
CA ALA A 343 3.24 2.39 -14.30
C ALA A 343 3.18 2.28 -15.84
N PRO A 344 2.17 2.87 -16.50
CA PRO A 344 2.09 2.85 -17.95
C PRO A 344 3.29 3.56 -18.57
N SER A 345 3.80 3.07 -19.71
CA SER A 345 4.89 3.73 -20.43
C SER A 345 4.60 5.21 -20.74
N ALA A 346 3.32 5.54 -20.96
CA ALA A 346 2.87 6.92 -21.16
C ALA A 346 3.19 7.85 -19.97
N VAL A 347 3.11 7.33 -18.73
CA VAL A 347 3.50 8.06 -17.51
C VAL A 347 5.02 8.17 -17.41
N LEU A 348 5.74 7.09 -17.71
CA LEU A 348 7.20 7.08 -17.63
C LEU A 348 7.86 8.04 -18.63
N ASN A 349 7.28 8.15 -19.83
CA ASN A 349 7.73 9.07 -20.86
C ASN A 349 7.50 10.55 -20.48
N THR A 350 6.66 10.84 -19.47
CA THR A 350 6.42 12.20 -18.97
C THR A 350 7.62 12.73 -18.19
N ALA A 351 8.41 11.87 -17.52
CA ALA A 351 9.50 12.32 -16.63
C ALA A 351 10.72 12.93 -17.35
N GLY A 352 10.85 12.74 -18.68
CA GLY A 352 12.03 13.15 -19.45
C GLY A 352 11.83 14.29 -20.45
N ALA A 353 10.59 14.60 -20.82
CA ALA A 353 10.26 15.68 -21.74
C ALA A 353 9.05 16.47 -21.19
N LYS A 354 8.75 17.65 -21.74
CA LYS A 354 7.48 18.34 -21.48
C LYS A 354 6.40 18.00 -22.53
N PRO A 355 6.05 16.72 -22.84
CA PRO A 355 4.94 16.50 -23.73
C PRO A 355 3.69 17.01 -23.01
N LYS A 356 2.95 17.89 -23.68
CA LYS A 356 1.58 18.22 -23.28
C LYS A 356 0.75 16.98 -23.57
N HIS A 357 0.22 16.35 -22.53
CA HIS A 357 -0.73 15.26 -22.68
C HIS A 357 -2.11 15.85 -22.93
N THR A 358 -2.83 15.30 -23.91
CA THR A 358 -4.19 15.74 -24.25
C THR A 358 -5.19 15.37 -23.14
N GLU A 359 -4.96 14.27 -22.43
CA GLU A 359 -5.85 13.75 -21.38
C GLU A 359 -5.07 13.32 -20.11
N PRO A 360 -4.47 14.25 -19.35
CA PRO A 360 -3.69 13.92 -18.15
C PRO A 360 -4.54 13.21 -17.08
N ALA A 361 -5.82 13.55 -16.95
CA ALA A 361 -6.73 12.95 -15.99
C ALA A 361 -6.90 11.42 -16.18
N ARG A 362 -6.87 10.95 -17.44
CA ARG A 362 -6.96 9.52 -17.77
C ARG A 362 -5.76 8.74 -17.23
N LEU A 363 -4.56 9.30 -17.36
CA LEU A 363 -3.32 8.70 -16.83
C LEU A 363 -3.28 8.74 -15.29
N LEU A 364 -3.83 9.79 -14.69
CA LEU A 364 -3.93 9.95 -13.24
C LEU A 364 -4.99 9.04 -12.60
N LYS A 365 -6.01 8.57 -13.34
CA LYS A 365 -7.12 7.74 -12.81
C LYS A 365 -6.61 6.55 -11.99
N ALA A 366 -5.59 5.84 -12.48
CA ALA A 366 -5.06 4.65 -11.80
C ALA A 366 -4.40 4.96 -10.43
N TYR A 367 -3.94 6.19 -10.25
CA TYR A 367 -3.23 6.65 -9.04
C TYR A 367 -4.16 7.41 -8.07
N ARG A 368 -5.33 7.85 -8.51
CA ARG A 368 -6.29 8.56 -7.66
C ARG A 368 -7.12 7.57 -6.83
N ARG A 369 -7.34 7.90 -5.57
CA ARG A 369 -8.37 7.32 -4.71
C ARG A 369 -9.27 8.44 -4.24
N ASP A 370 -10.46 8.47 -4.83
CA ASP A 370 -11.48 9.49 -4.62
C ASP A 370 -12.43 9.12 -3.47
N VAL A 371 -13.41 9.99 -3.22
CA VAL A 371 -14.46 9.73 -2.22
C VAL A 371 -15.21 8.43 -2.51
N ASN A 372 -15.47 8.10 -3.78
CA ASN A 372 -16.19 6.88 -4.15
C ASN A 372 -15.42 5.62 -3.75
N TYR A 373 -14.10 5.64 -3.89
CA TYR A 373 -13.24 4.59 -3.41
C TYR A 373 -13.22 4.54 -1.87
N LEU A 374 -12.93 5.68 -1.23
CA LEU A 374 -12.66 5.72 0.21
C LEU A 374 -13.90 5.43 1.06
N GLN A 375 -15.09 5.88 0.64
CA GLN A 375 -16.33 5.68 1.41
C GLN A 375 -16.74 4.20 1.58
N LYS A 376 -16.17 3.30 0.77
CA LYS A 376 -16.40 1.84 0.86
C LYS A 376 -15.78 1.24 2.13
N HIS A 377 -14.84 1.93 2.77
CA HIS A 377 -14.09 1.44 3.91
C HIS A 377 -14.46 2.18 5.20
N LYS A 378 -14.65 1.42 6.28
CA LYS A 378 -15.07 1.95 7.59
C LYS A 378 -13.91 2.39 8.48
N THR A 379 -12.74 1.83 8.23
CA THR A 379 -11.53 2.02 9.02
C THR A 379 -10.32 2.00 8.09
N PHE A 380 -9.32 2.77 8.47
CA PHE A 380 -8.04 2.86 7.79
C PHE A 380 -6.93 2.77 8.82
N GLU A 381 -5.77 2.29 8.41
CA GLU A 381 -4.55 2.38 9.22
C GLU A 381 -3.44 2.99 8.38
N LEU A 382 -2.64 3.82 9.04
CA LEU A 382 -1.51 4.51 8.44
C LEU A 382 -0.24 4.18 9.19
N LEU A 383 0.87 3.99 8.47
CA LEU A 383 2.21 4.03 9.06
C LEU A 383 2.99 5.19 8.44
N GLN A 384 3.38 6.14 9.27
CA GLN A 384 4.12 7.33 8.86
C GLN A 384 5.54 7.26 9.45
N LEU A 385 6.57 7.42 8.61
CA LEU A 385 7.94 7.59 9.12
C LEU A 385 8.05 8.96 9.80
N THR A 386 8.72 9.00 10.96
CA THR A 386 8.95 10.24 11.69
C THR A 386 10.18 10.94 11.12
N VAL A 387 10.03 12.18 10.66
CA VAL A 387 11.14 12.97 10.14
C VAL A 387 11.67 13.88 11.25
N PRO A 388 12.98 13.85 11.57
CA PRO A 388 13.57 14.77 12.53
C PRO A 388 13.35 16.22 12.10
N GLY A 389 12.80 17.06 12.99
CA GLY A 389 12.56 18.49 12.73
C GLY A 389 11.16 18.86 12.23
N ILE A 390 10.27 17.89 11.97
CA ILE A 390 8.84 18.12 11.72
C ILE A 390 8.08 17.64 12.95
N THR A 391 7.80 18.55 13.89
CA THR A 391 6.95 18.23 15.04
C THR A 391 5.50 18.09 14.55
N PRO A 392 4.82 16.95 14.81
CA PRO A 392 3.38 16.90 14.65
C PRO A 392 2.78 17.91 15.63
N GLU A 393 1.96 18.84 15.15
CA GLU A 393 1.16 19.66 16.06
C GLU A 393 0.26 18.75 16.93
N PRO A 394 0.02 19.16 18.19
CA PRO A 394 -0.62 18.34 19.22
C PRO A 394 -2.03 17.86 18.89
#